data_AF-A0A2N5T1H8-F1
#
_entry.id   AF-A0A2N5T1H8-F1
#
_cell.length_a   1.000
_cell.length_b   1.000
_cell.length_c   1.000
_cell.angle_alpha   90.00
_cell.angle_beta   90.00
_cell.angle_gamma   90.00
#
_symmetry.space_group_name_H-M   'P 1'
#
loop_
_entity.id
_entity.type
_entity.pdbx_description
1 polymer ?
#
loop_
_entity_poly.entity_id
_entity_poly.type
_entity_poly.pdbx_seq_one_letter_code
_entity_poly.pdbx_strand_id
1 'polypeptide(L)'
;MVAYCTTKKFGTRLIPAGAITGVQVTRTPGYIQAVGFIDQTAINLRANDTGGEEDPHGADQRGNPLGALMYSSAFNTAGGPAYTQVIEWSYFVGAGVFCYKACDPAGPNAAQLCQHIYDRIGCTYNAPAHYETINGTFQSCQGENQLPAGTYVENGVTKTYTQPPESAGPITSIPYKAAIPAVTNCQTFTDTKALWPDLPQLTPVNNSTTTSSQSKGTTSSSGNKSSSSSTAASGASSDASSLFLSSGLIACALLATLMTL
;
A
#
# COMPACT_ATOMS: atom_id res chain seq x y z
N MET A 1 -2.47 -10.70 -6.81
CA MET A 1 -1.64 -9.96 -5.85
C MET A 1 -0.46 -9.36 -6.60
N VAL A 2 -0.34 -8.04 -6.73
CA VAL A 2 0.63 -7.40 -7.66
C VAL A 2 1.39 -6.26 -7.00
N ALA A 3 2.72 -6.40 -6.89
CA ALA A 3 3.58 -5.43 -6.21
C ALA A 3 3.76 -4.11 -6.98
N TYR A 4 3.57 -3.01 -6.26
CA TYR A 4 3.95 -1.65 -6.65
C TYR A 4 5.06 -1.13 -5.73
N CYS A 5 6.13 -0.58 -6.30
CA CYS A 5 7.29 -0.10 -5.55
C CYS A 5 7.70 1.31 -5.98
N THR A 6 8.51 1.93 -5.13
CA THR A 6 9.10 3.25 -5.35
C THR A 6 10.42 3.24 -6.12
N THR A 7 10.95 2.05 -6.46
CA THR A 7 12.20 1.87 -7.21
C THR A 7 12.07 0.72 -8.21
N LYS A 8 12.87 0.74 -9.29
CA LYS A 8 12.85 -0.31 -10.33
C LYS A 8 13.66 -1.57 -9.98
N LYS A 9 14.23 -1.64 -8.78
CA LYS A 9 15.28 -2.59 -8.40
C LYS A 9 14.89 -4.07 -8.51
N PHE A 10 13.62 -4.39 -8.32
CA PHE A 10 13.16 -5.78 -8.18
C PHE A 10 12.11 -6.20 -9.22
N GLY A 11 12.04 -5.49 -10.36
CA GLY A 11 11.15 -5.87 -11.47
C GLY A 11 9.65 -5.75 -11.17
N THR A 12 9.30 -5.00 -10.12
CA THR A 12 7.91 -4.71 -9.74
C THR A 12 7.33 -3.57 -10.57
N ARG A 13 6.01 -3.35 -10.46
CA ARG A 13 5.40 -2.14 -11.04
C ARG A 13 5.88 -0.94 -10.26
N LEU A 14 5.99 0.21 -10.92
CA LEU A 14 6.33 1.45 -10.27
C LEU A 14 5.05 2.19 -9.85
N ILE A 15 5.05 2.69 -8.62
CA ILE A 15 4.02 3.62 -8.16
C ILE A 15 4.11 4.89 -9.02
N PRO A 16 3.02 5.39 -9.61
CA PRO A 16 3.08 6.63 -10.37
C PRO A 16 3.52 7.82 -9.50
N ALA A 17 4.32 8.73 -10.06
CA ALA A 17 4.75 9.92 -9.34
C ALA A 17 3.54 10.77 -8.93
N GLY A 18 3.55 11.26 -7.70
CA GLY A 18 2.44 12.01 -7.10
C GLY A 18 1.33 11.15 -6.51
N ALA A 19 1.34 9.82 -6.71
CA ALA A 19 0.35 8.95 -6.09
C ALA A 19 0.51 8.91 -4.57
N ILE A 20 1.74 8.83 -4.04
CA ILE A 20 2.00 9.01 -2.61
C ILE A 20 2.01 10.51 -2.33
N THR A 21 1.02 10.97 -1.56
CA THR A 21 0.85 12.40 -1.25
C THR A 21 1.46 12.80 0.09
N GLY A 22 1.81 11.82 0.92
CA GLY A 22 2.57 12.04 2.15
C GLY A 22 3.03 10.72 2.75
N VAL A 23 4.17 10.75 3.44
CA VAL A 23 4.74 9.58 4.11
C VAL A 23 5.54 9.99 5.34
N GLN A 24 5.37 9.26 6.44
CA GLN A 24 6.28 9.28 7.57
C GLN A 24 6.89 7.90 7.75
N VAL A 25 8.21 7.83 7.65
CA VAL A 25 8.99 6.66 8.06
C VAL A 25 9.45 6.86 9.49
N THR A 26 9.33 5.84 10.32
CA THR A 26 9.75 5.88 11.72
C THR A 26 10.60 4.65 12.03
N ARG A 27 11.82 4.87 12.49
CA ARG A 27 12.69 3.82 13.01
C ARG A 27 12.62 3.80 14.54
N THR A 28 12.29 2.65 15.09
CA THR A 28 12.24 2.42 16.53
C THR A 28 13.28 1.36 16.93
N PRO A 29 13.47 1.09 18.24
CA PRO A 29 14.32 -0.02 18.66
C PRO A 29 13.85 -1.40 18.20
N GLY A 30 12.55 -1.59 17.94
CA GLY A 30 11.96 -2.89 17.62
C GLY A 30 11.41 -3.05 16.21
N TYR A 31 11.24 -1.97 15.45
CA TYR A 31 10.68 -2.03 14.09
C TYR A 31 11.04 -0.81 13.24
N ILE A 32 10.84 -0.95 11.93
CA ILE A 32 10.62 0.18 11.02
C ILE A 32 9.16 0.25 10.66
N GLN A 33 8.62 1.45 10.60
CA GLN A 33 7.24 1.71 10.19
C GLN A 33 7.23 2.76 9.08
N ALA A 34 6.36 2.61 8.09
CA ALA A 34 6.05 3.65 7.12
C ALA A 34 4.54 3.82 7.04
N VAL A 35 4.05 5.02 7.24
CA VAL A 35 2.62 5.35 7.20
C VAL A 35 2.41 6.51 6.25
N GLY A 36 1.29 6.55 5.55
CA GLY A 36 1.09 7.62 4.58
C GLY A 36 -0.24 7.59 3.85
N PHE A 37 -0.34 8.51 2.90
CA PHE A 37 -1.49 8.70 2.03
C PHE A 37 -1.11 8.33 0.61
N ILE A 38 -2.03 7.68 -0.09
CA ILE A 38 -1.84 7.27 -1.48
C ILE A 38 -3.14 7.41 -2.27
N ASP A 39 -3.06 7.92 -3.49
CA ASP A 39 -4.10 7.70 -4.50
C ASP A 39 -4.11 6.21 -4.86
N GLN A 40 -4.98 5.47 -4.19
CA GLN A 40 -5.06 4.02 -4.36
C GLN A 40 -5.48 3.60 -5.78
N THR A 41 -6.13 4.48 -6.55
CA THR A 41 -6.50 4.17 -7.93
C THR A 41 -5.26 4.06 -8.83
N ALA A 42 -4.18 4.77 -8.47
CA ALA A 42 -2.90 4.69 -9.16
C ALA A 42 -2.20 3.34 -9.03
N ILE A 43 -2.60 2.54 -8.03
CA ILE A 43 -2.13 1.15 -7.81
C ILE A 43 -3.22 0.12 -8.08
N ASN A 44 -4.22 0.50 -8.89
CA ASN A 44 -5.29 -0.39 -9.36
C ASN A 44 -6.22 -0.92 -8.24
N LEU A 45 -6.39 -0.16 -7.16
CA LEU A 45 -7.47 -0.34 -6.21
C LEU A 45 -8.68 0.52 -6.62
N ARG A 46 -9.90 0.06 -6.31
CA ARG A 46 -11.10 0.89 -6.51
C ARG A 46 -11.03 2.09 -5.57
N ALA A 47 -11.55 3.26 -5.96
CA ALA A 47 -11.51 4.44 -5.10
C ALA A 47 -12.20 4.25 -3.74
N ASN A 48 -13.19 3.34 -3.66
CA ASN A 48 -13.92 2.99 -2.45
C ASN A 48 -13.47 1.66 -1.81
N ASP A 49 -12.33 1.12 -2.24
CA ASP A 49 -11.77 -0.08 -1.62
C ASP A 49 -11.24 0.28 -0.22
N THR A 50 -11.76 -0.40 0.81
CA THR A 50 -11.35 -0.19 2.20
C THR A 50 -10.04 -0.91 2.52
N GLY A 51 -9.54 -1.74 1.62
CA GLY A 51 -8.28 -2.45 1.79
C GLY A 51 -8.38 -3.70 2.65
N GLY A 52 -7.21 -4.20 3.02
CA GLY A 52 -7.00 -5.32 3.94
C GLY A 52 -5.57 -5.37 4.43
N GLU A 53 -5.26 -6.35 5.27
CA GLU A 53 -3.92 -6.67 5.72
C GLU A 53 -3.23 -7.64 4.76
N GLU A 54 -1.92 -7.45 4.62
CA GLU A 54 -0.97 -8.43 4.15
C GLU A 54 0.06 -8.71 5.25
N ASP A 55 0.37 -9.97 5.47
CA ASP A 55 1.19 -10.43 6.58
C ASP A 55 1.85 -11.81 6.26
N PRO A 56 2.85 -12.22 7.05
CA PRO A 56 3.56 -13.49 6.87
C PRO A 56 2.75 -14.72 7.30
N HIS A 57 1.65 -14.55 8.02
CA HIS A 57 0.94 -15.58 8.78
C HIS A 57 -0.56 -15.64 8.45
N GLY A 58 -0.89 -15.55 7.15
CA GLY A 58 -2.27 -15.68 6.65
C GLY A 58 -3.01 -16.93 7.14
N ALA A 59 -4.27 -17.12 6.74
CA ALA A 59 -5.15 -18.15 7.32
C ALA A 59 -4.61 -19.60 7.33
N ASP A 60 -3.70 -19.93 6.40
CA ASP A 60 -3.04 -21.24 6.30
C ASP A 60 -1.57 -21.24 6.78
N GLN A 61 -1.12 -20.15 7.41
CA GLN A 61 0.22 -19.90 7.94
C GLN A 61 1.33 -19.85 6.87
N ARG A 62 0.97 -19.55 5.62
CA ARG A 62 1.94 -19.44 4.50
C ARG A 62 2.00 -18.03 3.90
N GLY A 63 1.44 -17.04 4.61
CA GLY A 63 1.32 -15.65 4.19
C GLY A 63 0.04 -15.35 3.42
N ASN A 64 -0.43 -14.12 3.53
CA ASN A 64 -1.52 -13.51 2.75
C ASN A 64 -0.96 -12.24 2.10
N PRO A 65 -0.07 -12.45 1.14
CA PRO A 65 -0.18 -13.47 0.11
C PRO A 65 0.74 -14.66 0.33
N LEU A 66 0.37 -15.76 -0.31
CA LEU A 66 1.24 -16.92 -0.36
C LEU A 66 2.56 -16.58 -1.03
N GLY A 67 3.65 -16.80 -0.29
CA GLY A 67 5.02 -16.60 -0.78
C GLY A 67 5.53 -15.16 -0.74
N ALA A 68 4.84 -14.23 -0.08
CA ALA A 68 5.46 -12.94 0.23
C ALA A 68 6.63 -13.13 1.20
N LEU A 69 7.76 -12.54 0.86
CA LEU A 69 8.94 -12.46 1.70
C LEU A 69 9.34 -11.01 1.84
N MET A 70 9.68 -10.61 3.05
CA MET A 70 10.14 -9.27 3.34
C MET A 70 11.64 -9.26 3.60
N TYR A 71 12.33 -8.29 3.01
CA TYR A 71 13.76 -8.09 3.18
C TYR A 71 14.02 -6.60 3.44
N SER A 72 14.83 -6.30 4.45
CA SER A 72 15.09 -4.93 4.88
C SER A 72 16.58 -4.71 5.11
N SER A 73 17.11 -3.60 4.60
CA SER A 73 18.46 -3.13 4.92
C SER A 73 18.54 -2.50 6.31
N ALA A 74 17.39 -2.24 6.92
CA ALA A 74 17.29 -1.55 8.20
C ALA A 74 17.79 -2.42 9.37
N PHE A 75 17.92 -3.73 9.18
CA PHE A 75 18.36 -4.70 10.20
C PHE A 75 19.62 -5.47 9.75
N ASN A 76 20.40 -4.89 8.84
CA ASN A 76 21.66 -5.49 8.43
C ASN A 76 22.67 -5.42 9.58
N THR A 77 23.46 -6.48 9.73
CA THR A 77 24.61 -6.51 10.63
C THR A 77 25.90 -6.21 9.86
N ALA A 78 26.91 -5.68 10.56
CA ALA A 78 28.21 -5.42 9.96
C ALA A 78 28.82 -6.73 9.42
N GLY A 79 29.20 -6.75 8.14
CA GLY A 79 29.71 -7.95 7.46
C GLY A 79 28.62 -8.97 7.07
N GLY A 80 27.34 -8.68 7.31
CA GLY A 80 26.20 -9.48 6.90
C GLY A 80 25.75 -9.23 5.45
N PRO A 81 24.66 -9.89 5.01
CA PRO A 81 24.07 -9.65 3.70
C PRO A 81 23.56 -8.20 3.56
N ALA A 82 23.41 -7.74 2.31
CA ALA A 82 22.89 -6.40 2.00
C ALA A 82 21.42 -6.21 2.41
N TYR A 83 20.70 -7.29 2.71
CA TYR A 83 19.34 -7.27 3.23
C TYR A 83 19.13 -8.43 4.20
N THR A 84 18.52 -8.15 5.36
CA THR A 84 18.07 -9.15 6.32
C THR A 84 16.62 -9.51 6.03
N GLN A 85 16.28 -10.81 6.01
CA GLN A 85 14.90 -11.24 5.89
C GLN A 85 14.12 -10.87 7.17
N VAL A 86 13.00 -10.19 7.00
CA VAL A 86 12.07 -9.86 8.08
C VAL A 86 10.95 -10.88 8.09
N ILE A 87 10.79 -11.59 9.22
CA ILE A 87 9.75 -12.60 9.38
C ILE A 87 8.44 -11.95 9.79
N GLU A 88 8.47 -11.10 10.81
CA GLU A 88 7.29 -10.46 11.37
C GLU A 88 7.08 -9.07 10.75
N TRP A 89 6.03 -8.93 9.95
CA TRP A 89 5.67 -7.69 9.27
C TRP A 89 4.16 -7.61 9.07
N SER A 90 3.65 -6.40 8.90
CA SER A 90 2.26 -6.17 8.47
C SER A 90 2.21 -5.00 7.51
N TYR A 91 1.33 -5.11 6.52
CA TYR A 91 1.11 -4.09 5.52
C TYR A 91 -0.39 -3.92 5.28
N PHE A 92 -0.85 -2.68 5.22
CA PHE A 92 -2.23 -2.36 4.90
C PHE A 92 -2.26 -1.29 3.83
N VAL A 93 -3.24 -1.37 2.94
CA VAL A 93 -3.53 -0.34 1.95
C VAL A 93 -4.99 -0.33 1.57
N GLY A 94 -5.60 0.86 1.57
CA GLY A 94 -7.01 1.08 1.28
C GLY A 94 -7.49 2.37 1.94
N ALA A 95 -8.71 2.81 1.61
CA ALA A 95 -9.30 4.06 2.11
C ALA A 95 -8.39 5.31 2.00
N GLY A 96 -7.52 5.36 0.99
CA GLY A 96 -6.59 6.45 0.69
C GLY A 96 -5.33 6.46 1.56
N VAL A 97 -5.13 5.45 2.40
CA VAL A 97 -3.99 5.34 3.31
C VAL A 97 -3.23 4.04 3.09
N PHE A 98 -1.97 4.05 3.49
CA PHE A 98 -1.20 2.82 3.66
C PHE A 98 -0.41 2.88 4.96
N CYS A 99 -0.10 1.71 5.48
CA CYS A 99 0.85 1.56 6.55
C CYS A 99 1.60 0.25 6.40
N TYR A 100 2.84 0.29 6.82
CA TYR A 100 3.76 -0.81 6.77
C TYR A 100 4.51 -0.85 8.08
N LYS A 101 4.73 -2.05 8.62
CA LYS A 101 5.60 -2.29 9.75
C LYS A 101 6.41 -3.55 9.53
N ALA A 102 7.71 -3.47 9.77
CA ALA A 102 8.61 -4.62 9.77
C ALA A 102 9.40 -4.64 11.07
N CYS A 103 9.30 -5.73 11.80
CA CYS A 103 9.91 -5.87 13.11
C CYS A 103 11.31 -6.46 13.02
N ASP A 104 12.20 -5.99 13.89
CA ASP A 104 13.59 -6.46 13.94
C ASP A 104 13.63 -7.97 14.20
N PRO A 105 14.15 -8.79 13.27
CA PRO A 105 14.22 -10.24 13.44
C PRO A 105 15.12 -10.69 14.60
N ALA A 106 16.08 -9.84 15.00
CA ALA A 106 16.91 -10.07 16.18
C ALA A 106 16.29 -9.51 17.47
N GLY A 107 15.18 -8.79 17.36
CA GLY A 107 14.47 -8.17 18.48
C GLY A 107 13.69 -9.19 19.30
N PRO A 108 13.60 -9.01 20.64
CA PRO A 108 12.96 -9.97 21.53
C PRO A 108 11.44 -10.06 21.40
N ASN A 109 10.80 -9.07 20.76
CA ASN A 109 9.34 -8.91 20.72
C ASN A 109 8.78 -8.74 19.29
N ALA A 110 9.45 -9.30 18.28
CA ALA A 110 9.09 -9.05 16.88
C ALA A 110 7.62 -9.39 16.57
N ALA A 111 7.15 -10.57 16.98
CA ALA A 111 5.78 -11.01 16.76
C ALA A 111 4.74 -10.16 17.53
N GLN A 112 5.08 -9.69 18.73
CA GLN A 112 4.20 -8.82 19.52
C GLN A 112 4.11 -7.40 18.92
N LEU A 113 5.21 -6.89 18.37
CA LEU A 113 5.25 -5.55 17.78
C LEU A 113 4.60 -5.50 16.37
N CYS A 114 4.66 -6.61 15.64
CA CYS A 114 4.06 -6.81 14.30
C CYS A 114 2.96 -7.88 14.36
N GLN A 115 2.01 -7.72 15.27
CA GLN A 115 0.82 -8.57 15.32
C GLN A 115 0.03 -8.48 14.01
N HIS A 116 -0.54 -9.61 13.62
CA HIS A 116 -1.28 -9.83 12.37
C HIS A 116 -2.67 -10.46 12.66
N ILE A 117 -3.16 -10.33 13.90
CA ILE A 117 -4.51 -10.80 14.32
C ILE A 117 -5.54 -9.65 14.36
N TYR A 118 -5.11 -8.45 13.93
CA TYR A 118 -5.86 -7.21 13.97
C TYR A 118 -6.08 -6.64 12.55
N ASP A 119 -6.21 -7.53 11.58
CA ASP A 119 -6.38 -7.30 10.14
C ASP A 119 -7.61 -6.47 9.76
N ARG A 120 -8.64 -6.43 10.63
CA ARG A 120 -9.92 -5.78 10.33
C ARG A 120 -10.04 -4.37 10.90
N ILE A 121 -9.02 -3.89 11.61
CA ILE A 121 -9.03 -2.55 12.25
C ILE A 121 -8.03 -1.57 11.63
N GLY A 122 -7.20 -2.03 10.69
CA GLY A 122 -6.44 -1.16 9.79
C GLY A 122 -5.31 -0.35 10.45
N CYS A 123 -4.87 0.67 9.73
CA CYS A 123 -3.62 1.37 10.01
C CYS A 123 -3.57 2.13 11.33
N THR A 124 -4.66 2.77 11.75
CA THR A 124 -4.66 3.59 12.98
C THR A 124 -4.44 2.78 14.25
N TYR A 125 -4.65 1.46 14.20
CA TYR A 125 -4.47 0.56 15.33
C TYR A 125 -3.22 -0.32 15.20
N ASN A 126 -2.88 -0.75 13.99
CA ASN A 126 -1.71 -1.59 13.74
C ASN A 126 -0.42 -0.79 13.57
N ALA A 127 -0.51 0.46 13.11
CA ALA A 127 0.60 1.38 12.88
C ALA A 127 0.17 2.82 13.26
N PRO A 128 -0.07 3.08 14.56
CA PRO A 128 -0.54 4.36 15.05
C PRO A 128 0.49 5.46 14.76
N ALA A 129 -0.01 6.59 14.30
CA ALA A 129 0.73 7.80 13.96
C ALA A 129 -0.24 8.99 13.92
N HIS A 130 0.29 10.21 13.88
CA HIS A 130 -0.48 11.42 13.62
C HIS A 130 -0.79 11.56 12.12
N TYR A 131 -1.68 10.72 11.59
CA TYR A 131 -2.05 10.71 10.15
C TYR A 131 -2.50 12.10 9.67
N GLU A 132 -3.18 12.86 10.51
CA GLU A 132 -3.62 14.22 10.24
C GLU A 132 -2.50 15.21 9.86
N THR A 133 -1.24 14.92 10.22
CA THR A 133 -0.07 15.77 9.90
C THR A 133 0.80 15.23 8.76
N ILE A 134 0.51 14.03 8.25
CA ILE A 134 1.38 13.36 7.27
C ILE A 134 1.06 13.75 5.83
N ASN A 135 -0.20 14.03 5.51
CA ASN A 135 -0.55 14.36 4.13
C ASN A 135 0.14 15.67 3.68
N GLY A 136 0.80 15.64 2.52
CA GLY A 136 1.61 16.75 2.02
C GLY A 136 3.01 16.85 2.63
N THR A 137 3.40 15.96 3.55
CA THR A 137 4.72 15.93 4.16
C THR A 137 5.43 14.59 3.90
N PHE A 138 6.76 14.64 3.80
CA PHE A 138 7.60 13.46 3.60
C PHE A 138 8.68 13.48 4.67
N GLN A 139 8.62 12.55 5.61
CA GLN A 139 9.44 12.59 6.81
C GLN A 139 10.10 11.24 7.14
N SER A 140 11.28 11.32 7.75
CA SER A 140 11.97 10.20 8.38
C SER A 140 12.29 10.58 9.83
N CYS A 141 11.78 9.80 10.78
CA CYS A 141 11.88 10.08 12.21
C CYS A 141 12.50 8.90 12.96
N GLN A 142 13.02 9.18 14.15
CA GLN A 142 13.17 8.18 15.20
C GLN A 142 11.88 8.09 16.01
N GLY A 143 11.64 6.98 16.68
CA GLY A 143 10.47 6.83 17.54
C GLY A 143 10.62 5.75 18.59
N GLU A 144 9.67 5.76 19.52
CA GLU A 144 9.54 4.72 20.53
C GLU A 144 8.78 3.51 20.00
N ASN A 145 8.97 2.35 20.63
CA ASN A 145 8.15 1.19 20.31
C ASN A 145 6.70 1.45 20.74
N GLN A 146 5.76 1.13 19.86
CA GLN A 146 4.36 1.00 20.26
C GLN A 146 4.13 -0.10 21.29
N LEU A 147 3.01 0.01 22.01
CA LEU A 147 2.40 -1.17 22.61
C LEU A 147 2.00 -2.16 21.51
N PRO A 148 2.07 -3.48 21.76
CA PRO A 148 1.51 -4.47 20.84
C PRO A 148 0.10 -4.08 20.40
N ALA A 149 -0.23 -4.29 19.12
CA ALA A 149 -1.57 -3.98 18.61
C ALA A 149 -2.64 -4.67 19.48
N GLY A 150 -3.79 -4.02 19.65
CA GLY A 150 -4.83 -4.45 20.59
C GLY A 150 -4.56 -4.15 22.07
N THR A 151 -3.33 -3.79 22.47
CA THR A 151 -3.02 -3.46 23.86
C THR A 151 -3.21 -1.98 24.14
N TYR A 152 -3.87 -1.65 25.25
CA TYR A 152 -4.10 -0.27 25.67
C TYR A 152 -4.12 -0.15 27.20
N VAL A 153 -3.88 1.05 27.72
CA VAL A 153 -3.90 1.33 29.16
C VAL A 153 -5.13 2.17 29.48
N GLU A 154 -5.96 1.69 30.39
CA GLU A 154 -7.13 2.42 30.89
C GLU A 154 -7.08 2.46 32.41
N ASN A 155 -7.13 3.66 32.99
CA ASN A 155 -7.04 3.89 34.44
C ASN A 155 -5.81 3.20 35.09
N GLY A 156 -4.67 3.19 34.38
CA GLY A 156 -3.43 2.57 34.86
C GLY A 156 -3.38 1.04 34.71
N VAL A 157 -4.41 0.41 34.15
CA VAL A 157 -4.46 -1.04 33.94
C VAL A 157 -4.30 -1.37 32.45
N THR A 158 -3.37 -2.27 32.13
CA THR A 158 -3.20 -2.81 30.78
C THR A 158 -4.37 -3.74 30.42
N LYS A 159 -5.02 -3.46 29.30
CA LYS A 159 -6.10 -4.25 28.72
C LYS A 159 -5.75 -4.65 27.30
N THR A 160 -6.41 -5.68 26.81
CA THR A 160 -6.27 -6.18 25.44
C THR A 160 -7.64 -6.25 24.79
N TYR A 161 -7.74 -5.67 23.59
CA TYR A 161 -8.89 -5.79 22.73
C TYR A 161 -8.83 -7.12 21.97
N THR A 162 -9.96 -7.81 21.84
CA THR A 162 -10.09 -8.98 20.97
C THR A 162 -10.90 -8.60 19.75
N GLN A 163 -10.30 -8.72 18.58
CA GLN A 163 -11.00 -8.46 17.32
C GLN A 163 -12.11 -9.50 17.10
N PRO A 164 -13.36 -9.09 16.82
CA PRO A 164 -14.42 -10.02 16.43
C PRO A 164 -14.07 -10.80 15.16
N PRO A 165 -14.55 -12.05 15.01
CA PRO A 165 -14.37 -12.81 13.79
C PRO A 165 -15.16 -12.18 12.63
N GLU A 166 -14.79 -12.50 11.38
CA GLU A 166 -15.50 -12.02 10.19
C GLU A 166 -16.99 -12.39 10.18
N SER A 167 -17.33 -13.57 10.72
CA SER A 167 -18.71 -14.05 10.84
C SER A 167 -19.62 -13.17 11.70
N ALA A 168 -19.06 -12.29 12.54
CA ALA A 168 -19.81 -11.31 13.30
C ALA A 168 -20.25 -10.09 12.47
N GLY A 169 -19.89 -10.03 11.18
CA GLY A 169 -20.15 -8.90 10.30
C GLY A 169 -19.18 -7.73 10.52
N PRO A 170 -19.42 -6.57 9.88
CA PRO A 170 -18.52 -5.41 9.96
C PRO A 170 -18.28 -4.93 11.39
N ILE A 171 -17.04 -4.52 11.69
CA ILE A 171 -16.71 -3.89 12.97
C ILE A 171 -17.22 -2.44 12.92
N THR A 172 -18.26 -2.13 13.69
CA THR A 172 -18.88 -0.79 13.72
C THR A 172 -18.35 0.10 14.83
N SER A 173 -17.64 -0.46 15.81
CA SER A 173 -17.07 0.29 16.94
C SER A 173 -15.87 -0.43 17.54
N ILE A 174 -14.85 0.31 17.95
CA ILE A 174 -13.68 -0.17 18.68
C ILE A 174 -13.62 0.60 20.00
N PRO A 175 -13.62 -0.06 21.17
CA PRO A 175 -13.84 0.58 22.46
C PRO A 175 -12.60 1.29 23.04
N TYR A 176 -11.52 1.43 22.27
CA TYR A 176 -10.29 2.05 22.71
C TYR A 176 -9.65 2.86 21.57
N LYS A 177 -8.69 3.73 21.92
CA LYS A 177 -7.79 4.37 20.96
C LYS A 177 -6.39 3.80 21.13
N ALA A 178 -5.74 3.44 20.03
CA ALA A 178 -4.33 3.05 20.08
C ALA A 178 -3.47 4.24 20.54
N ALA A 179 -2.54 3.99 21.46
CA ALA A 179 -1.58 4.99 21.87
C ALA A 179 -0.62 5.28 20.71
N ILE A 180 -0.43 6.55 20.38
CA ILE A 180 0.53 6.97 19.35
C ILE A 180 1.90 7.12 20.04
N PRO A 181 2.93 6.35 19.65
CA PRO A 181 4.26 6.47 20.23
C PRO A 181 4.89 7.83 19.90
N ALA A 182 5.74 8.32 20.79
CA ALA A 182 6.47 9.55 20.52
C ALA A 182 7.44 9.37 19.34
N VAL A 183 7.55 10.41 18.51
CA VAL A 183 8.55 10.51 17.45
C VAL A 183 9.48 11.69 17.70
N THR A 184 10.75 11.53 17.34
CA THR A 184 11.81 12.52 17.55
C THR A 184 12.75 12.55 16.35
N ASN A 185 13.63 13.55 16.27
CA ASN A 185 14.67 13.65 15.23
C ASN A 185 14.12 13.54 13.80
N CYS A 186 12.93 14.10 13.55
CA CYS A 186 12.28 14.07 12.25
C CYS A 186 13.00 14.95 11.23
N GLN A 187 13.41 14.35 10.13
CA GLN A 187 13.90 15.04 8.93
C GLN A 187 12.77 15.15 7.92
N THR A 188 12.57 16.33 7.36
CA THR A 188 11.57 16.59 6.31
C THR A 188 12.24 16.70 4.95
N PHE A 189 11.65 16.05 3.96
CA PHE A 189 12.10 16.02 2.58
C PHE A 189 11.09 16.77 1.71
N THR A 190 11.56 17.78 0.99
CA THR A 190 10.71 18.62 0.13
C THR A 190 10.78 18.22 -1.34
N ASP A 191 11.90 17.63 -1.77
CA ASP A 191 12.08 17.12 -3.12
C ASP A 191 11.72 15.63 -3.20
N THR A 192 10.44 15.35 -3.47
CA THR A 192 9.93 13.99 -3.63
C THR A 192 10.49 13.28 -4.87
N LYS A 193 10.92 14.04 -5.88
CA LYS A 193 11.57 13.48 -7.07
C LYS A 193 12.97 12.97 -6.75
N ALA A 194 13.70 13.64 -5.85
CA ALA A 194 14.96 13.14 -5.35
C ALA A 194 14.78 11.86 -4.49
N LEU A 195 13.67 11.75 -3.76
CA LEU A 195 13.36 10.52 -3.01
C LEU A 195 13.11 9.33 -3.92
N TRP A 196 12.35 9.52 -5.00
CA TRP A 196 11.94 8.45 -5.91
C TRP A 196 12.16 8.81 -7.38
N PRO A 197 13.44 8.87 -7.83
CA PRO A 197 13.80 9.31 -9.17
C PRO A 197 13.34 8.35 -10.28
N ASP A 198 13.03 7.10 -9.93
CA ASP A 198 12.57 6.09 -10.86
C ASP A 198 11.08 6.22 -11.23
N LEU A 199 10.27 6.96 -10.46
CA LEU A 199 8.82 6.91 -10.63
C LEU A 199 8.37 7.56 -11.96
N PRO A 200 7.48 6.89 -12.72
CA PRO A 200 6.96 7.44 -13.95
C PRO A 200 6.12 8.67 -13.62
N GLN A 201 6.41 9.78 -14.30
CA GLN A 201 5.59 10.98 -14.21
C GLN A 201 4.25 10.71 -14.88
N LEU A 202 3.14 10.99 -14.19
CA LEU A 202 1.82 10.97 -14.82
C LEU A 202 1.79 12.08 -15.87
N THR A 203 1.80 11.71 -17.15
CA THR A 203 1.59 12.67 -18.22
C THR A 203 0.12 13.11 -18.19
N PRO A 204 -0.17 14.42 -18.12
CA PRO A 204 -1.54 14.88 -18.30
C PRO A 204 -2.00 14.42 -19.69
N VAL A 205 -3.02 13.57 -19.73
CA VAL A 205 -3.71 13.27 -20.99
C VAL A 205 -4.52 14.52 -21.31
N ASN A 206 -3.92 15.43 -22.08
CA ASN A 206 -4.69 16.47 -22.76
C ASN A 206 -5.60 15.75 -23.76
N ASN A 207 -6.85 15.51 -23.37
CA ASN A 207 -7.93 15.20 -24.30
C ASN A 207 -8.20 16.46 -25.15
N SER A 208 -7.26 16.79 -26.03
CA SER A 208 -7.52 17.69 -27.14
C SER A 208 -8.45 16.94 -28.09
N THR A 209 -9.75 17.12 -27.91
CA THR A 209 -10.75 16.82 -28.95
C THR A 209 -10.34 17.58 -30.22
N THR A 210 -9.66 16.91 -31.13
CA THR A 210 -9.44 17.38 -32.49
C THR A 210 -10.76 17.27 -33.24
N THR A 211 -11.56 18.33 -33.19
CA THR A 211 -12.58 18.59 -34.19
C THR A 211 -11.89 18.73 -35.55
N SER A 212 -11.96 17.68 -36.36
CA SER A 212 -11.50 17.69 -37.74
C SER A 212 -12.44 18.57 -38.58
N SER A 213 -11.96 19.74 -38.96
CA SER A 213 -12.58 20.57 -39.99
C SER A 213 -12.43 19.87 -41.34
N GLN A 214 -13.57 19.56 -41.95
CA GLN A 214 -13.67 18.89 -43.23
C GLN A 214 -13.29 19.88 -44.36
N SER A 215 -12.08 19.77 -44.90
CA SER A 215 -11.68 20.47 -46.13
C SER A 215 -11.94 19.59 -47.35
N LYS A 216 -12.77 20.11 -48.26
CA LYS A 216 -13.01 19.55 -49.60
C LYS A 216 -11.71 19.56 -50.42
N GLY A 217 -11.32 18.39 -50.91
CA GLY A 217 -10.28 18.21 -51.92
C GLY A 217 -10.70 17.14 -52.91
N THR A 218 -10.99 17.57 -54.15
CA THR A 218 -11.32 16.76 -55.31
C THR A 218 -10.08 16.11 -55.92
N THR A 219 -10.11 14.78 -56.14
CA THR A 219 -9.37 14.13 -57.24
C THR A 219 -9.92 12.74 -57.58
N SER A 220 -9.67 12.38 -58.83
CA SER A 220 -10.30 11.41 -59.73
C SER A 220 -10.04 9.92 -59.49
N SER A 221 -11.09 9.13 -59.76
CA SER A 221 -11.17 7.76 -60.30
C SER A 221 -9.91 6.90 -60.52
N SER A 222 -9.91 5.66 -60.01
CA SER A 222 -10.11 4.40 -60.77
C SER A 222 -9.61 3.16 -59.99
N GLY A 223 -10.32 2.03 -60.07
CA GLY A 223 -9.77 0.70 -59.74
C GLY A 223 -10.59 -0.18 -58.79
N ASN A 224 -11.34 -1.12 -59.36
CA ASN A 224 -12.23 -2.12 -58.73
C ASN A 224 -11.59 -3.06 -57.69
N LYS A 225 -12.39 -3.48 -56.68
CA LYS A 225 -12.96 -4.85 -56.53
C LYS A 225 -13.83 -4.99 -55.25
N SER A 226 -15.14 -5.13 -55.48
CA SER A 226 -16.13 -6.08 -54.90
C SER A 226 -15.65 -7.10 -53.83
N SER A 227 -16.44 -7.62 -52.87
CA SER A 227 -17.84 -7.45 -52.41
C SER A 227 -18.10 -8.49 -51.28
N SER A 228 -19.26 -8.38 -50.60
CA SER A 228 -19.96 -9.34 -49.70
C SER A 228 -19.60 -9.25 -48.20
N SER A 229 -20.43 -8.70 -47.31
CA SER A 229 -21.82 -8.98 -46.84
C SER A 229 -21.74 -9.56 -45.42
N SER A 230 -21.92 -8.75 -44.38
CA SER A 230 -23.19 -8.51 -43.65
C SER A 230 -23.70 -9.72 -42.85
N THR A 231 -23.68 -9.60 -41.53
CA THR A 231 -24.79 -10.03 -40.66
C THR A 231 -24.72 -9.27 -39.35
N ALA A 232 -25.72 -8.41 -39.12
CA ALA A 232 -26.10 -7.94 -37.80
C ALA A 232 -27.09 -8.94 -37.20
N ALA A 233 -26.99 -9.21 -35.90
CA ALA A 233 -28.08 -9.74 -35.10
C ALA A 233 -27.98 -9.20 -33.68
N SER A 234 -29.03 -8.51 -33.27
CA SER A 234 -29.28 -7.99 -31.93
C SER A 234 -29.98 -9.05 -31.06
N GLY A 235 -29.74 -8.99 -29.76
CA GLY A 235 -30.69 -9.43 -28.72
C GLY A 235 -30.26 -10.67 -27.92
N ALA A 236 -29.93 -10.48 -26.64
CA ALA A 236 -30.80 -10.85 -25.52
C ALA A 236 -30.02 -10.80 -24.20
N SER A 237 -30.62 -10.11 -23.24
CA SER A 237 -30.28 -10.06 -21.81
C SER A 237 -30.32 -11.45 -21.17
N SER A 238 -29.34 -11.74 -20.31
CA SER A 238 -29.48 -12.73 -19.23
C SER A 238 -28.56 -12.34 -18.09
N ASP A 239 -29.18 -11.86 -17.01
CA ASP A 239 -28.57 -11.74 -15.69
C ASP A 239 -28.02 -13.10 -15.25
N ALA A 240 -26.73 -13.13 -14.92
CA ALA A 240 -26.15 -14.19 -14.13
C ALA A 240 -25.15 -13.56 -13.16
N SER A 241 -25.57 -13.48 -11.90
CA SER A 241 -24.77 -13.05 -10.76
C SER A 241 -23.46 -13.84 -10.69
N SER A 242 -22.35 -13.19 -11.00
CA SER A 242 -21.01 -13.75 -10.84
C SER A 242 -20.45 -13.38 -9.47
N LEU A 243 -20.28 -14.40 -8.64
CA LEU A 243 -19.41 -14.41 -7.45
C LEU A 243 -18.03 -13.85 -7.82
N PHE A 244 -17.67 -12.70 -7.27
CA PHE A 244 -16.32 -12.16 -7.38
C PHE A 244 -15.46 -12.80 -6.29
N LEU A 245 -14.61 -13.78 -6.66
CA LEU A 245 -13.39 -14.06 -5.93
C LEU A 245 -12.47 -12.84 -6.11
N SER A 246 -12.40 -12.00 -5.09
CA SER A 246 -11.42 -10.91 -5.01
C SER A 246 -10.03 -11.52 -4.91
N SER A 247 -9.29 -11.46 -6.02
CA SER A 247 -7.87 -11.73 -6.06
C SER A 247 -7.15 -10.63 -5.27
N GLY A 248 -6.58 -10.96 -4.11
CA GLY A 248 -5.81 -10.04 -3.26
C GLY A 248 -4.70 -9.32 -4.05
N LEU A 249 -4.27 -8.13 -3.63
CA LEU A 249 -3.22 -7.23 -4.19
C LEU A 249 -2.10 -7.02 -3.16
N ILE A 250 -0.80 -7.02 -3.58
CA ILE A 250 0.43 -6.97 -2.75
C ILE A 250 0.92 -5.54 -2.83
N ALA A 251 1.37 -4.94 -1.74
CA ALA A 251 2.48 -4.01 -1.86
C ALA A 251 3.73 -4.46 -1.10
N CYS A 252 4.83 -4.46 -1.84
CA CYS A 252 6.16 -4.64 -1.28
C CYS A 252 6.72 -3.23 -1.01
N ALA A 253 6.62 -2.80 0.24
CA ALA A 253 7.17 -1.53 0.71
C ALA A 253 8.69 -1.66 0.89
N LEU A 254 9.47 -1.29 -0.13
CA LEU A 254 10.91 -1.06 0.00
C LEU A 254 11.20 0.45 -0.02
N LEU A 255 11.11 1.06 1.16
CA LEU A 255 11.75 2.34 1.48
C LEU A 255 13.24 2.08 1.80
N ALA A 256 14.02 1.74 0.78
CA ALA A 256 15.46 1.49 0.91
C ALA A 256 16.25 2.40 -0.03
N THR A 257 16.18 3.72 0.22
CA THR A 257 17.18 4.68 -0.31
C THR A 257 17.35 5.94 0.56
N LEU A 258 16.84 5.97 1.79
CA LEU A 258 17.00 7.14 2.68
C LEU A 258 18.08 6.99 3.75
N MET A 259 18.76 5.85 3.84
CA MET A 259 19.78 5.60 4.88
C MET A 259 21.16 5.41 4.24
N THR A 260 21.62 6.45 3.55
CA THR A 260 23.04 6.76 3.39
C THR A 260 23.19 8.26 3.63
N LEU A 261 23.06 8.64 4.90
CA LEU A 261 23.63 9.81 5.58
C LEU A 261 23.45 9.62 7.09
#